data_AF-A0A916VYF1-F1
#
_entry.id   AF-A0A916VYF1-F1
#
_cell.length_a   1.000
_cell.length_b   1.000
_cell.length_c   1.000
_cell.angle_alpha   90.00
_cell.angle_beta   90.00
_cell.angle_gamma   90.00
#
_symmetry.space_group_name_H-M   'P 1'
#
loop_
_entity.id
_entity.type
_entity.pdbx_description
1 polymer ?
#
loop_
_entity_poly.entity_id
_entity_poly.type
_entity_poly.pdbx_seq_one_letter_code
_entity_poly.pdbx_strand_id
1 'polypeptide(L)' 'MKSEYDFYQAQQGKFYHPDAKFNYSIYLEPDVEQFITKIAEQRKIDVQILVNEWLRNHIKNMTTE' A
#
# COMPACT_ATOMS: atom_id res chain seq x y z
N MET A 1 -9.89 -23.02 -21.45
CA MET A 1 -8.42 -23.16 -21.46
C MET A 1 -8.00 -23.68 -22.83
N LYS A 2 -6.86 -23.25 -23.38
CA LYS A 2 -6.35 -23.80 -24.65
C LYS A 2 -5.71 -25.17 -24.42
N SER A 3 -5.73 -26.03 -25.43
CA SER A 3 -5.12 -27.36 -25.41
C SER A 3 -3.59 -27.30 -25.40
N GLU A 4 -3.00 -26.31 -26.06
CA GLU A 4 -1.54 -26.16 -26.19
C GLU A 4 -1.13 -24.68 -26.09
N TYR A 5 0.08 -24.47 -25.56
CA TYR A 5 0.72 -23.17 -25.42
C TYR A 5 2.16 -23.26 -25.93
N ASP A 6 2.58 -22.28 -26.73
CA ASP A 6 3.96 -22.16 -27.23
C ASP A 6 4.81 -21.40 -26.20
N PHE A 7 5.86 -22.05 -25.73
CA PHE A 7 6.83 -21.52 -24.77
C PHE A 7 8.23 -21.32 -25.38
N TYR A 8 8.39 -21.32 -26.70
CA TYR A 8 9.71 -21.21 -27.36
C TYR A 8 10.51 -19.97 -26.93
N GLN A 9 9.83 -18.86 -26.62
CA GLN A 9 10.43 -17.61 -26.12
C GLN A 9 10.25 -17.41 -24.61
N ALA A 10 9.78 -18.43 -23.89
CA ALA A 10 9.57 -18.33 -22.45
C ALA A 10 10.92 -18.26 -21.72
N GLN A 11 11.03 -17.31 -20.80
CA GLN A 11 12.19 -17.15 -19.94
C GLN A 11 11.82 -17.55 -18.52
N GLN A 12 12.50 -18.55 -17.97
CA GLN A 12 12.33 -18.93 -16.56
C GLN A 12 12.78 -17.78 -15.67
N GLY A 13 11.97 -17.41 -14.68
CA GLY A 13 12.32 -16.36 -13.72
C GLY A 13 12.29 -14.93 -14.29
N LYS A 14 11.65 -14.68 -15.43
CA LYS A 14 11.54 -13.33 -16.03
C LYS A 14 11.04 -12.25 -15.06
N PHE A 15 10.17 -12.63 -14.12
CA PHE A 15 9.59 -11.74 -13.10
C PHE A 15 10.16 -11.97 -11.70
N TYR A 16 11.13 -12.89 -11.56
CA TYR A 16 11.78 -13.14 -10.28
C TYR A 16 12.87 -12.10 -10.06
N HIS A 17 12.69 -11.28 -9.04
CA HIS A 17 13.67 -10.30 -8.62
C HIS A 17 14.01 -10.59 -7.15
N PRO A 18 15.23 -11.03 -6.82
CA PRO A 18 15.61 -11.37 -5.44
C PRO A 18 15.51 -10.18 -4.49
N ASP A 19 15.67 -8.96 -5.01
CA ASP A 19 15.57 -7.71 -4.25
C ASP A 19 14.21 -7.00 -4.41
N ALA A 20 13.17 -7.71 -4.89
CA ALA A 20 11.84 -7.13 -5.00
C ALA A 20 11.34 -6.65 -3.64
N LYS A 21 11.02 -5.36 -3.54
CA LYS A 21 10.32 -4.78 -2.38
C LYS A 21 8.83 -4.79 -2.65
N PHE A 22 8.10 -5.64 -1.91
CA PHE A 22 6.65 -5.67 -1.96
C PHE A 22 6.10 -4.65 -0.96
N ASN A 23 5.42 -3.63 -1.49
CA ASN A 23 4.65 -2.70 -0.66
C ASN A 23 3.24 -3.28 -0.51
N TYR A 24 2.95 -3.83 0.66
CA TYR A 24 1.60 -4.33 0.95
C TYR A 24 0.65 -3.15 1.16
N SER A 25 -0.48 -3.19 0.47
CA SER A 25 -1.56 -2.24 0.73
C SER A 25 -2.21 -2.58 2.06
N ILE A 26 -2.42 -1.56 2.89
CA ILE A 26 -3.18 -1.67 4.13
C ILE A 26 -4.58 -1.18 3.83
N TYR A 27 -5.56 -2.06 4.00
CA TYR A 27 -6.97 -1.70 3.89
C TYR A 27 -7.45 -1.13 5.23
N LEU A 28 -8.18 -0.03 5.16
CA LEU A 28 -8.85 0.54 6.32
C LEU A 28 -10.24 -0.05 6.44
N GLU A 29 -10.70 -0.22 7.68
CA GLU A 29 -12.11 -0.54 7.91
C GLU A 29 -13.00 0.63 7.44
N PRO A 30 -14.23 0.36 6.95
CA PRO A 30 -15.07 1.39 6.32
C PRO A 30 -15.36 2.62 7.19
N ASP A 31 -15.50 2.42 8.50
CA ASP A 31 -15.73 3.49 9.46
C ASP A 31 -14.50 4.41 9.62
N VAL A 32 -13.31 3.81 9.65
CA VAL A 32 -12.03 4.51 9.70
C VAL A 32 -11.79 5.29 8.41
N GLU A 33 -12.02 4.66 7.25
CA GLU A 33 -11.88 5.30 5.94
C GLU A 33 -12.79 6.52 5.81
N GLN A 34 -14.07 6.38 6.19
CA GLN A 34 -15.04 7.46 6.15
C GLN A 34 -14.62 8.63 7.05
N PHE A 35 -14.13 8.35 8.26
CA PHE A 35 -13.67 9.37 9.19
C PHE A 35 -12.47 10.14 8.65
N ILE A 36 -11.45 9.43 8.17
CA ILE A 36 -10.21 10.04 7.68
C ILE A 36 -10.49 10.87 6.41
N THR A 37 -11.30 10.35 5.50
CA THR A 37 -11.69 11.06 4.26
C THR A 37 -12.36 12.39 4.59
N LYS A 38 -13.30 12.41 5.54
CA LYS A 38 -13.97 13.64 5.97
C LYS A 38 -12.99 14.68 6.52
N ILE A 39 -12.01 14.26 7.31
CA ILE A 39 -10.98 15.17 7.85
C ILE A 39 -10.05 15.67 6.73
N ALA A 40 -9.66 14.81 5.80
CA ALA A 40 -8.81 15.16 4.66
C ALA A 40 -9.47 16.22 3.76
N GLU A 41 -10.78 16.06 3.46
CA GLU A 41 -11.57 17.03 2.72
C GLU A 41 -11.63 18.39 3.42
N GLN A 42 -11.90 18.40 4.73
CA GLN A 42 -11.94 19.64 5.52
C GLN A 42 -10.60 20.37 5.51
N ARG A 43 -9.49 19.61 5.53
CA ARG A 43 -8.12 20.14 5.49
C ARG A 43 -7.61 20.42 4.07
N LYS A 44 -8.37 20.03 3.03
CA LYS A 44 -7.98 20.11 1.61
C LYS A 44 -6.63 19.43 1.32
N ILE A 45 -6.40 18.27 1.92
CA ILE A 45 -5.20 17.45 1.70
C ILE A 45 -5.60 16.04 1.26
N ASP A 46 -4.65 15.32 0.68
CA ASP A 46 -4.84 13.93 0.29
C ASP A 46 -4.92 13.01 1.53
N VAL A 47 -5.79 11.99 1.47
CA VAL A 47 -5.98 10.99 2.54
C VAL A 47 -4.67 10.30 2.89
N GLN A 48 -3.83 9.97 1.89
CA GLN A 48 -2.53 9.34 2.10
C GLN A 48 -1.60 10.24 2.93
N ILE A 49 -1.64 11.56 2.71
CA ILE A 49 -0.82 12.52 3.47
C ILE A 49 -1.27 12.50 4.94
N LEU A 50 -2.58 12.59 5.18
CA LEU A 50 -3.15 12.61 6.52
C LEU A 50 -2.86 11.32 7.30
N VAL A 51 -3.07 10.16 6.67
CA VAL A 51 -2.79 8.84 7.29
C VAL A 51 -1.32 8.72 7.66
N ASN A 52 -0.40 9.09 6.75
CA ASN A 52 1.02 9.03 7.04
C ASN A 52 1.45 9.98 8.15
N GLU A 53 0.88 11.20 8.21
CA GLU A 53 1.16 12.15 9.29
C GLU A 53 0.75 11.57 10.66
N TRP A 54 -0.45 11.01 10.76
CA TRP A 54 -0.97 10.42 11.99
C TRP A 54 -0.15 9.21 12.43
N LEU A 55 0.17 8.31 11.51
CA LEU A 55 1.00 7.13 11.80
C LEU A 55 2.40 7.55 12.28
N ARG A 56 3.03 8.52 11.64
CA ARG A 56 4.35 9.03 12.06
C ARG A 56 4.31 9.65 13.45
N ASN A 57 3.29 10.45 13.74
CA ASN A 57 3.13 11.05 15.07
C ASN A 57 2.93 9.97 16.14
N HIS A 58 2.14 8.93 15.84
CA HIS A 58 1.96 7.80 16.75
C HIS A 58 3.26 7.04 16.99
N ILE A 59 3.98 6.66 15.92
CA ILE A 59 5.27 5.97 16.01
C ILE A 59 6.28 6.78 16.84
N LYS A 60 6.37 8.10 16.60
CA LYS A 60 7.27 8.98 17.35
C LYS A 60 6.99 8.94 18.86
N ASN A 61 5.71 8.95 19.24
CA ASN A 61 5.30 8.88 20.64
C ASN A 61 5.58 7.51 21.27
N MET A 62 5.63 6.43 20.48
CA MET A 62 6.01 5.09 20.95
C MET A 62 7.53 4.94 21.16
N THR A 63 8.36 5.67 20.39
CA THR A 63 9.83 5.57 20.45
C THR A 63 10.49 6.54 21.43
N THR A 64 9.70 7.33 22.17
CA THR A 64 10.24 8.26 23.18
C THR A 64 10.24 7.57 24.55
N GLU A 65 11.23 6.68 24.77
CA GLU A 65 11.69 6.16 26.07
C GLU A 65 13.22 6.11 26.07
#